data_AF-A0A5C7GWN7-F1
#
_entry.id   AF-A0A5C7GWN7-F1
#
_cell.length_a   1.000
_cell.length_b   1.000
_cell.length_c   1.000
_cell.angle_alpha   90.00
_cell.angle_beta   90.00
_cell.angle_gamma   90.00
#
_symmetry.space_group_name_H-M   'P 1'
#
loop_
_entity.id
_entity.type
_entity.pdbx_description
1 polymer ?
#
loop_
_entity_poly.entity_id
_entity_poly.type
_entity_poly.pdbx_seq_one_letter_code
_entity_poly.pdbx_strand_id
1 'polypeptide(L)'
;MSLTKDNNHNFAATPQSLSDWLRPRLPSDSFASWGVKPGTKNIHNLWLELSEGETSLADSTPPVRSVNVVTVRIFRNDKILIESLQELSDGNVRDRCRPLSEKMKPDETPEEAVFRAVKEELGSIVSGDVVRIVPGSYLKKVEERDSKSYPGLPARYVLHSVDALVDGLPEEEFCTEEAEEYLDSKVEVDKAVCVRKHHWKWVSPDSIKS
;
A
#
# COMPACT_ATOMS: atom_id res chain seq x y z
N MET A 1 4.59 -32.91 13.44
CA MET A 1 3.82 -32.73 12.20
C MET A 1 4.26 -31.42 11.59
N SER A 2 5.16 -31.49 10.60
CA SER A 2 5.70 -30.33 9.90
C SER A 2 4.68 -29.96 8.82
N LEU A 3 4.04 -28.80 8.94
CA LEU A 3 3.22 -28.28 7.85
C LEU A 3 4.16 -27.75 6.77
N THR A 4 3.97 -28.32 5.59
CA THR A 4 4.71 -28.15 4.34
C THR A 4 4.98 -26.68 3.98
N LYS A 5 6.21 -26.22 4.20
CA LYS A 5 6.85 -25.23 3.32
C LYS A 5 7.29 -26.01 2.10
N ASP A 6 6.54 -25.98 1.00
CA ASP A 6 6.96 -26.33 -0.37
C ASP A 6 5.69 -26.53 -1.23
N ASN A 7 5.24 -25.48 -1.96
CA ASN A 7 4.60 -25.68 -3.28
C ASN A 7 4.18 -24.46 -4.13
N ASN A 8 4.44 -23.18 -3.79
CA ASN A 8 3.62 -22.11 -4.43
C ASN A 8 4.30 -20.97 -5.20
N HIS A 9 5.49 -21.15 -5.80
CA HIS A 9 6.16 -20.04 -6.51
C HIS A 9 6.32 -20.16 -8.03
N ASN A 10 5.86 -21.24 -8.68
CA ASN A 10 6.11 -21.38 -10.12
C ASN A 10 5.19 -20.51 -11.00
N PHE A 11 4.00 -20.14 -10.51
CA PHE A 11 3.04 -19.35 -11.30
C PHE A 11 3.42 -17.86 -11.40
N ALA A 12 4.19 -17.33 -10.45
CA ALA A 12 4.60 -15.92 -10.40
C ALA A 12 6.06 -15.70 -10.81
N ALA A 13 6.66 -16.62 -11.57
CA ALA A 13 8.04 -16.47 -12.05
C ALA A 13 8.23 -15.24 -12.95
N THR A 14 7.21 -14.86 -13.72
CA THR A 14 7.20 -13.66 -14.57
C THR A 14 5.84 -12.97 -14.51
N PRO A 15 5.72 -11.69 -14.94
CA PRO A 15 4.43 -11.03 -15.10
C PRO A 15 3.49 -11.81 -16.04
N GLN A 16 4.03 -12.44 -17.08
CA GLN A 16 3.24 -13.21 -18.04
C GLN A 16 2.69 -14.51 -17.44
N SER A 17 3.51 -15.29 -16.73
CA SER A 17 3.02 -16.50 -16.06
C SER A 17 1.95 -16.18 -15.01
N LEU A 18 2.12 -15.06 -14.29
CA LEU A 18 1.12 -14.59 -13.33
C LEU A 18 -0.20 -14.23 -14.03
N SER A 19 -0.11 -13.51 -15.16
CA SER A 19 -1.28 -13.18 -16.00
C SER A 19 -2.02 -14.43 -16.47
N ASP A 20 -1.30 -15.42 -16.99
CA ASP A 20 -1.89 -16.66 -17.50
C ASP A 20 -2.53 -17.49 -16.39
N TRP A 21 -1.97 -17.46 -15.17
CA TRP A 21 -2.57 -18.10 -14.00
C TRP A 21 -3.85 -17.41 -13.50
N LEU A 22 -3.88 -16.07 -13.54
CA LEU A 22 -5.04 -15.27 -13.09
C LEU A 22 -6.19 -15.24 -14.08
N ARG A 23 -5.91 -15.22 -15.40
CA ARG A 23 -6.91 -15.06 -16.47
C ARG A 23 -8.10 -16.03 -16.36
N PRO A 24 -7.93 -17.34 -16.13
CA PRO A 24 -9.07 -18.25 -16.00
C PRO A 24 -9.78 -18.18 -14.64
N ARG A 25 -9.24 -17.43 -13.66
CA ARG A 25 -9.73 -17.40 -12.27
C ARG A 25 -10.40 -16.09 -11.86
N LEU A 26 -10.29 -15.04 -12.68
CA LEU A 26 -10.87 -13.72 -12.43
C LEU A 26 -11.93 -13.36 -13.48
N PRO A 27 -12.92 -12.52 -13.14
CA PRO A 27 -13.86 -11.99 -14.13
C PRO A 27 -13.12 -11.21 -15.23
N SER A 28 -13.35 -11.57 -16.50
CA SER A 28 -12.62 -11.02 -17.65
C SER A 28 -12.64 -9.49 -17.70
N ASP A 29 -13.81 -8.86 -17.52
CA ASP A 29 -13.96 -7.40 -17.57
C ASP A 29 -13.18 -6.71 -16.44
N SER A 30 -13.14 -7.33 -15.27
CA SER A 30 -12.41 -6.79 -14.11
C SER A 30 -10.90 -6.90 -14.32
N PHE A 31 -10.41 -8.04 -14.78
CA PHE A 31 -8.98 -8.25 -15.05
C PHE A 31 -8.48 -7.38 -16.21
N ALA A 32 -9.27 -7.22 -17.28
CA ALA A 32 -8.94 -6.36 -18.40
C ALA A 32 -8.86 -4.86 -18.03
N SER A 33 -9.45 -4.46 -16.89
CA SER A 33 -9.42 -3.07 -16.43
C SER A 33 -8.10 -2.66 -15.77
N TRP A 34 -7.22 -3.62 -15.42
CA TRP A 34 -5.99 -3.35 -14.68
C TRP A 34 -4.99 -2.55 -15.52
N GLY A 35 -4.56 -1.39 -15.02
CA GLY A 35 -3.68 -0.46 -15.74
C GLY A 35 -4.36 0.30 -16.90
N VAL A 36 -5.66 0.10 -17.10
CA VAL A 36 -6.47 0.82 -18.10
C VAL A 36 -7.45 1.76 -17.42
N LYS A 37 -8.12 1.29 -16.37
CA LYS A 37 -9.03 2.11 -15.56
C LYS A 37 -8.21 3.03 -14.63
N PRO A 38 -8.51 4.33 -14.54
CA PRO A 38 -7.80 5.25 -13.66
C PRO A 38 -7.72 4.76 -12.21
N GLY A 39 -6.54 4.89 -11.62
CA GLY A 39 -6.26 4.52 -10.22
C GLY A 39 -6.06 3.03 -9.95
N THR A 40 -6.15 2.17 -10.99
CA THR A 40 -5.82 0.74 -10.90
C THR A 40 -4.33 0.52 -11.15
N LYS A 41 -3.78 -0.53 -10.53
CA LYS A 41 -2.41 -1.00 -10.77
C LYS A 41 -2.46 -2.11 -11.83
N ASN A 42 -1.34 -2.42 -12.46
CA ASN A 42 -1.28 -3.41 -13.54
C ASN A 42 -0.64 -4.75 -13.08
N ILE A 43 -0.53 -5.72 -13.99
CA ILE A 43 0.03 -7.03 -13.68
C ILE A 43 1.48 -6.99 -13.19
N HIS A 44 2.30 -6.05 -13.68
CA HIS A 44 3.68 -5.88 -13.25
C HIS A 44 3.75 -5.40 -11.80
N ASN A 45 2.84 -4.50 -11.40
CA ASN A 45 2.72 -4.10 -10.00
C ASN A 45 2.43 -5.31 -9.10
N LEU A 46 1.43 -6.13 -9.44
CA LEU A 46 1.10 -7.29 -8.59
C LEU A 46 2.24 -8.31 -8.56
N TRP A 47 2.93 -8.49 -9.69
CA TRP A 47 4.09 -9.35 -9.77
C TRP A 47 5.24 -8.86 -8.87
N LEU A 48 5.54 -7.56 -8.87
CA LEU A 48 6.53 -6.95 -7.97
C LEU A 48 6.13 -7.11 -6.50
N GLU A 49 4.86 -6.85 -6.16
CA GLU A 49 4.35 -7.05 -4.80
C GLU A 49 4.50 -8.49 -4.31
N LEU A 50 4.41 -9.47 -5.22
CA LEU A 50 4.61 -10.88 -4.89
C LEU A 50 6.10 -11.24 -4.81
N SER A 51 6.94 -10.67 -5.68
CA SER A 51 8.39 -10.95 -5.69
C SER A 51 9.09 -10.35 -4.48
N GLU A 52 8.66 -9.18 -4.02
CA GLU A 52 9.17 -8.51 -2.82
C GLU A 52 8.50 -9.04 -1.54
N GLY A 53 7.52 -9.94 -1.64
CA GLY A 53 6.84 -10.56 -0.50
C GLY A 53 5.87 -9.65 0.26
N GLU A 54 5.59 -8.46 -0.25
CA GLU A 54 4.60 -7.51 0.30
C GLU A 54 3.18 -8.08 0.27
N THR A 55 2.93 -9.01 -0.65
CA THR A 55 1.64 -9.67 -0.80
C THR A 55 1.79 -11.17 -1.04
N SER A 56 0.69 -11.90 -0.81
CA SER A 56 0.59 -13.32 -1.18
C SER A 56 -0.76 -13.61 -1.80
N LEU A 57 -0.83 -14.66 -2.62
CA LEU A 57 -2.07 -15.15 -3.21
C LEU A 57 -2.40 -16.54 -2.66
N ALA A 58 -3.60 -16.69 -2.12
CA ALA A 58 -4.17 -17.99 -1.82
C ALA A 58 -4.63 -18.65 -3.13
N ASP A 59 -4.32 -19.94 -3.30
CA ASP A 59 -4.78 -20.73 -4.46
C ASP A 59 -6.26 -21.12 -4.29
N SER A 60 -7.13 -20.13 -4.53
CA SER A 60 -8.58 -20.26 -4.58
C SER A 60 -9.10 -19.73 -5.92
N THR A 61 -10.41 -19.86 -6.17
CA THR A 61 -11.04 -19.31 -7.38
C THR A 61 -12.28 -18.51 -6.99
N PRO A 62 -12.23 -17.16 -7.01
CA PRO A 62 -11.05 -16.34 -7.31
C PRO A 62 -9.94 -16.45 -6.24
N PRO A 63 -8.67 -16.19 -6.58
CA PRO A 63 -7.56 -16.10 -5.63
C PRO A 63 -7.78 -14.96 -4.63
N VAL A 64 -7.35 -15.14 -3.38
CA VAL A 64 -7.42 -14.08 -2.36
C VAL A 64 -6.03 -13.48 -2.15
N ARG A 65 -5.89 -12.18 -2.38
CA ARG A 65 -4.67 -11.41 -2.10
C ARG A 65 -4.60 -11.05 -0.62
N SER A 66 -3.60 -11.56 0.09
CA SER A 66 -3.33 -11.15 1.46
C SER A 66 -2.25 -10.07 1.49
N VAL A 67 -2.48 -9.02 2.28
CA VAL A 67 -1.56 -7.89 2.43
C VAL A 67 -1.57 -7.41 3.88
N ASN A 68 -0.39 -7.14 4.42
CA ASN A 68 -0.23 -6.46 5.71
C ASN A 68 0.02 -4.98 5.42
N VAL A 69 -0.69 -4.10 6.11
CA VAL A 69 -0.63 -2.65 5.88
C VAL A 69 -0.49 -1.95 7.21
N VAL A 70 0.51 -1.08 7.34
CA VAL A 70 0.59 -0.15 8.46
C VAL A 70 -0.24 1.09 8.15
N THR A 71 -0.99 1.57 9.14
CA THR A 71 -1.76 2.82 9.05
C THR A 71 -1.31 3.75 10.15
N VAL A 72 -0.69 4.86 9.78
CA VAL A 72 -0.12 5.83 10.72
C VAL A 72 -1.08 7.01 10.85
N ARG A 73 -1.73 7.10 12.02
CA ARG A 73 -2.58 8.23 12.38
C ARG A 73 -1.70 9.31 12.99
N ILE A 74 -1.28 10.26 12.15
CA ILE A 74 -0.41 11.36 12.57
C ILE A 74 -1.27 12.49 13.15
N PHE A 75 -1.13 12.74 14.44
CA PHE A 75 -1.90 13.76 15.14
C PHE A 75 -1.14 15.10 15.24
N ARG A 76 -1.92 16.18 15.17
CA ARG A 76 -1.50 17.52 15.55
C ARG A 76 -2.69 18.23 16.18
N ASN A 77 -2.55 18.60 17.46
CA ASN A 77 -3.65 19.15 18.24
C ASN A 77 -4.89 18.22 18.20
N ASP A 78 -6.04 18.74 17.79
CA ASP A 78 -7.31 18.05 17.59
C ASP A 78 -7.52 17.56 16.15
N LYS A 79 -6.47 17.57 15.31
CA LYS A 79 -6.51 17.16 13.91
C LYS A 79 -5.64 15.94 13.64
N ILE A 80 -5.96 15.27 12.55
CA ILE A 80 -5.21 14.15 11.98
C ILE A 80 -4.82 14.44 10.54
N LEU A 81 -3.61 14.02 10.17
CA LEU A 81 -3.14 14.10 8.79
C LEU A 81 -3.77 13.00 7.96
N ILE A 82 -4.34 13.36 6.82
CA ILE A 82 -4.78 12.41 5.80
C ILE A 82 -4.13 12.71 4.46
N GLU A 83 -3.91 11.65 3.71
CA GLU A 83 -3.66 11.71 2.29
C GLU A 83 -5.00 11.93 1.59
N SER A 84 -5.18 13.08 0.95
CA SER A 84 -6.40 13.42 0.23
C SER A 84 -6.44 12.73 -1.13
N LEU A 85 -5.38 12.86 -1.92
CA LEU A 85 -5.22 12.26 -3.24
C LEU A 85 -3.77 11.92 -3.55
N GLN A 86 -3.58 11.04 -4.53
CA GLN A 86 -2.29 10.67 -5.10
C GLN A 86 -2.25 10.99 -6.59
N GLU A 87 -1.09 11.43 -7.06
CA GLU A 87 -0.76 11.46 -8.48
C GLU A 87 0.15 10.27 -8.80
N LEU A 88 -0.23 9.51 -9.82
CA LEU A 88 0.47 8.32 -10.29
C LEU A 88 1.43 8.64 -11.44
N SER A 89 2.37 7.75 -11.71
CA SER A 89 3.38 7.92 -12.78
C SER A 89 2.79 7.98 -14.19
N ASP A 90 1.59 7.44 -14.38
CA ASP A 90 0.82 7.50 -15.63
C ASP A 90 -0.04 8.78 -15.76
N GLY A 91 0.06 9.69 -14.79
CA GLY A 91 -0.70 10.94 -14.73
C GLY A 91 -2.11 10.81 -14.16
N ASN A 92 -2.55 9.60 -13.80
CA ASN A 92 -3.84 9.41 -13.15
C ASN A 92 -3.83 9.94 -11.72
N VAL A 93 -5.00 10.41 -11.27
CA VAL A 93 -5.23 10.83 -9.89
C VAL A 93 -6.13 9.84 -9.18
N ARG A 94 -5.83 9.57 -7.91
CA ARG A 94 -6.62 8.67 -7.07
C ARG A 94 -6.98 9.34 -5.75
N ASP A 95 -8.27 9.44 -5.46
CA ASP A 95 -8.75 9.82 -4.14
C ASP A 95 -8.41 8.75 -3.09
N ARG A 96 -7.92 9.20 -1.95
CA ARG A 96 -7.46 8.35 -0.84
C ARG A 96 -8.31 8.63 0.40
N CYS A 97 -8.35 9.89 0.83
CA CYS A 97 -9.05 10.39 2.01
C CYS A 97 -8.85 9.50 3.25
N ARG A 98 -7.60 9.10 3.51
CA ARG A 98 -7.23 8.18 4.59
C ARG A 98 -5.89 8.56 5.21
N PRO A 99 -5.58 8.10 6.43
CA PRO A 99 -4.25 8.27 7.01
C PRO A 99 -3.17 7.64 6.12
N LEU A 100 -1.91 8.02 6.38
CA LEU A 100 -0.73 7.41 5.77
C LEU A 100 -0.82 5.88 5.90
N SER A 101 -0.79 5.18 4.77
CA SER A 101 -1.12 3.76 4.68
C SER A 101 -0.15 3.07 3.75
N GLU A 102 0.72 2.24 4.30
CA GLU A 102 1.83 1.66 3.57
C GLU A 102 1.87 0.14 3.72
N LYS A 103 2.20 -0.58 2.64
CA LYS A 103 2.33 -2.04 2.68
C LYS A 103 3.51 -2.40 3.56
N MET A 104 3.36 -3.44 4.36
CA MET A 104 4.49 -3.93 5.15
C MET A 104 5.41 -4.81 4.30
N LYS A 105 6.73 -4.64 4.47
CA LYS A 105 7.77 -5.51 3.92
C LYS A 105 7.85 -6.82 4.72
N PRO A 106 8.40 -7.90 4.15
CA PRO A 106 8.65 -9.13 4.90
C PRO A 106 9.54 -8.86 6.12
N ASP A 107 9.25 -9.57 7.21
CA ASP A 107 10.04 -9.59 8.45
C ASP A 107 10.17 -8.24 9.20
N GLU A 108 9.47 -7.18 8.81
CA GLU A 108 9.43 -5.93 9.57
C GLU A 108 8.33 -5.93 10.64
N THR A 109 8.63 -5.29 11.77
CA THR A 109 7.65 -4.99 12.82
C THR A 109 6.73 -3.83 12.38
N PRO A 110 5.52 -3.71 12.95
CA PRO A 110 4.68 -2.54 12.71
C PRO A 110 5.40 -1.23 12.99
N GLU A 111 6.22 -1.17 14.04
CA GLU A 111 7.01 0.01 14.39
C GLU A 111 8.04 0.37 13.31
N GLU A 112 8.82 -0.59 12.81
CA GLU A 112 9.76 -0.37 11.71
C GLU A 112 9.04 0.11 10.45
N ALA A 113 7.88 -0.46 10.14
CA ALA A 113 7.03 -0.05 9.03
C ALA A 113 6.57 1.41 9.17
N VAL A 114 6.25 1.88 10.38
CA VAL A 114 5.87 3.29 10.64
C VAL A 114 7.01 4.23 10.27
N PHE A 115 8.21 3.98 10.78
CA PHE A 115 9.36 4.85 10.52
C PHE A 115 9.72 4.86 9.04
N ARG A 116 9.67 3.70 8.38
CA ARG A 116 9.89 3.58 6.94
C ARG A 116 8.84 4.37 6.15
N ALA A 117 7.56 4.17 6.45
CA ALA A 117 6.47 4.79 5.71
C ALA A 117 6.47 6.33 5.86
N VAL A 118 6.76 6.85 7.06
CA VAL A 118 6.95 8.30 7.26
C VAL A 118 8.16 8.81 6.47
N LYS A 119 9.27 8.06 6.46
CA LYS A 119 10.47 8.45 5.72
C LYS A 119 10.24 8.46 4.21
N GLU A 120 9.58 7.44 3.66
CA GLU A 120 9.31 7.30 2.22
C GLU A 120 8.34 8.39 1.74
N GLU A 121 7.20 8.58 2.41
CA GLU A 121 6.16 9.50 1.93
C GLU A 121 6.32 10.95 2.41
N LEU A 122 6.92 11.19 3.59
CA LEU A 122 7.03 12.54 4.20
C LEU A 122 8.48 13.04 4.32
N GLY A 123 9.48 12.18 4.09
CA GLY A 123 10.90 12.49 4.30
C GLY A 123 11.49 13.57 3.39
N SER A 124 10.80 13.96 2.31
CA SER A 124 11.22 15.08 1.46
C SER A 124 11.06 16.45 2.14
N ILE A 125 10.23 16.53 3.19
CA ILE A 125 9.95 17.77 3.91
C ILE A 125 10.28 17.71 5.41
N VAL A 126 10.57 16.52 5.95
CA VAL A 126 11.04 16.36 7.33
C VAL A 126 12.48 15.86 7.35
N SER A 127 13.23 16.17 8.40
CA SER A 127 14.65 15.78 8.51
C SER A 127 14.98 15.29 9.91
N GLY A 128 15.72 14.18 9.97
CA GLY A 128 16.11 13.53 11.22
C GLY A 128 15.05 12.57 11.78
N ASP A 129 15.24 12.18 13.03
CA ASP A 129 14.30 11.31 13.75
C ASP A 129 13.19 12.16 14.38
N VAL A 130 12.11 12.33 13.63
CA VAL A 130 10.98 13.22 13.96
C VAL A 130 9.73 12.47 14.42
N VAL A 131 9.76 11.14 14.44
CA VAL A 131 8.57 10.30 14.64
C VAL A 131 8.51 9.81 16.08
N ARG A 132 7.38 10.08 16.73
CA ARG A 132 7.08 9.59 18.08
C ARG A 132 5.80 8.78 18.06
N ILE A 133 5.92 7.45 18.16
CA ILE A 133 4.76 6.55 18.27
C ILE A 133 4.15 6.71 19.67
N VAL A 134 2.83 6.86 19.74
CA VAL A 134 2.09 6.97 21.00
C VAL A 134 2.01 5.58 21.66
N PRO A 135 2.57 5.40 22.86
CA PRO A 135 2.53 4.10 23.54
C PRO A 135 1.11 3.60 23.76
N GLY A 136 0.88 2.31 23.48
CA GLY A 136 -0.42 1.66 23.68
C GLY A 136 -1.50 2.01 22.64
N SER A 137 -1.17 2.78 21.59
CA SER A 137 -2.11 3.13 20.52
C SER A 137 -2.32 2.04 19.47
N TYR A 138 -1.47 1.00 19.45
CA TYR A 138 -1.49 -0.03 18.44
C TYR A 138 -2.82 -0.81 18.40
N LEU A 139 -3.39 -0.91 17.22
CA LEU A 139 -4.60 -1.68 16.93
C LEU A 139 -4.39 -2.56 15.71
N LYS A 140 -4.88 -3.79 15.79
CA LYS A 140 -4.90 -4.74 14.67
C LYS A 140 -6.32 -5.03 14.24
N LYS A 141 -6.62 -4.84 12.95
CA LYS A 141 -7.91 -5.16 12.35
C LYS A 141 -7.70 -6.03 11.11
N VAL A 142 -8.59 -7.00 10.89
CA VAL A 142 -8.60 -7.79 9.66
C VAL A 142 -9.87 -7.49 8.90
N GLU A 143 -9.75 -7.20 7.62
CA GLU A 143 -10.87 -6.87 6.74
C GLU A 143 -10.75 -7.63 5.43
N GLU A 144 -11.90 -8.05 4.88
CA GLU A 144 -11.98 -8.64 3.56
C GLU A 144 -12.83 -7.76 2.66
N ARG A 145 -12.27 -7.35 1.52
CA ARG A 145 -12.93 -6.51 0.52
C ARG A 145 -12.26 -6.63 -0.83
N ASP A 146 -12.94 -6.21 -1.88
CA ASP A 146 -12.34 -6.12 -3.21
C ASP A 146 -11.18 -5.12 -3.25
N SER A 147 -10.11 -5.51 -3.93
CA SER A 147 -8.96 -4.63 -4.13
C SER A 147 -9.32 -3.49 -5.08
N LYS A 148 -9.26 -2.25 -4.58
CA LYS A 148 -9.40 -1.05 -5.44
C LYS A 148 -8.31 -0.97 -6.52
N SER A 149 -7.10 -1.45 -6.20
CA SER A 149 -5.97 -1.45 -7.14
C SER A 149 -6.09 -2.56 -8.18
N TYR A 150 -6.77 -3.66 -7.84
CA TYR A 150 -6.91 -4.86 -8.66
C TYR A 150 -8.40 -5.30 -8.68
N PRO A 151 -9.28 -4.59 -9.42
CA PRO A 151 -10.70 -4.94 -9.48
C PRO A 151 -10.93 -6.42 -9.81
N GLY A 152 -11.88 -7.06 -9.11
CA GLY A 152 -12.19 -8.49 -9.26
C GLY A 152 -11.26 -9.43 -8.48
N LEU A 153 -10.18 -8.93 -7.88
CA LEU A 153 -9.32 -9.70 -6.97
C LEU A 153 -9.73 -9.41 -5.51
N PRO A 154 -10.38 -10.35 -4.82
CA PRO A 154 -10.70 -10.18 -3.41
C PRO A 154 -9.40 -10.11 -2.59
N ALA A 155 -9.42 -9.29 -1.55
CA ALA A 155 -8.25 -9.07 -0.72
C ALA A 155 -8.58 -9.15 0.77
N ARG A 156 -7.67 -9.79 1.50
CA ARG A 156 -7.63 -9.83 2.95
C ARG A 156 -6.56 -8.86 3.44
N TYR A 157 -7.01 -7.77 4.07
CA TYR A 157 -6.14 -6.75 4.64
C TYR A 157 -5.94 -7.02 6.12
N VAL A 158 -4.68 -7.14 6.54
CA VAL A 158 -4.30 -7.08 7.95
C VAL A 158 -3.79 -5.67 8.21
N LEU A 159 -4.62 -4.86 8.86
CA LEU A 159 -4.35 -3.46 9.13
C LEU A 159 -3.73 -3.31 10.52
N HIS A 160 -2.55 -2.70 10.57
CA HIS A 160 -1.79 -2.37 11.76
C HIS A 160 -1.85 -0.86 11.96
N SER A 161 -2.78 -0.38 12.78
CA SER A 161 -2.95 1.06 13.04
C SER A 161 -2.17 1.49 14.26
N VAL A 162 -1.48 2.63 14.16
CA VAL A 162 -0.78 3.27 15.28
C VAL A 162 -1.04 4.77 15.27
N ASP A 163 -0.93 5.39 16.44
CA ASP A 163 -0.93 6.85 16.56
C ASP A 163 0.50 7.34 16.66
N ALA A 164 0.80 8.43 15.96
CA ALA A 164 2.12 9.03 15.95
C ALA A 164 2.05 10.56 15.98
N LEU A 165 3.12 11.17 16.48
CA LEU A 165 3.43 12.59 16.31
C LEU A 165 4.63 12.69 15.38
N VAL A 166 4.57 13.60 14.42
CA VAL A 166 5.66 13.87 13.48
C VAL A 166 6.00 15.35 13.52
N ASP A 167 7.22 15.64 13.99
CA ASP A 167 7.71 17.01 14.10
C ASP A 167 8.11 17.55 12.72
N GLY A 168 8.00 18.88 12.52
CA GLY A 168 8.43 19.56 11.30
C GLY A 168 7.43 19.58 10.14
N LEU A 169 6.26 18.95 10.26
CA LEU A 169 5.23 19.01 9.20
C LEU A 169 4.60 20.42 9.06
N PRO A 170 4.19 20.83 7.85
CA PRO A 170 3.44 22.07 7.62
C PRO A 170 2.10 22.11 8.38
N GLU A 171 1.66 23.31 8.78
CA GLU A 171 0.35 23.52 9.43
C GLU A 171 -0.82 23.51 8.44
N GLU A 172 -0.56 23.95 7.21
CA GLU A 172 -1.52 23.99 6.11
C GLU A 172 -1.45 22.73 5.25
N GLU A 173 -2.32 22.63 4.24
CA GLU A 173 -2.24 21.57 3.22
C GLU A 173 -0.89 21.63 2.48
N PHE A 174 -0.33 20.46 2.18
CA PHE A 174 0.96 20.34 1.52
C PHE A 174 1.02 19.12 0.61
N CYS A 175 2.06 19.03 -0.20
CA CYS A 175 2.34 17.84 -0.99
C CYS A 175 3.78 17.39 -0.82
N THR A 176 4.00 16.10 -0.96
CA THR A 176 5.34 15.49 -0.95
C THR A 176 5.53 14.65 -2.19
N GLU A 177 6.78 14.51 -2.60
CA GLU A 177 7.17 13.62 -3.69
C GLU A 177 7.82 12.36 -3.11
N GLU A 178 7.46 11.22 -3.67
CA GLU A 178 8.03 9.92 -3.33
C GLU A 178 9.08 9.55 -4.38
N ALA A 179 10.31 9.27 -3.93
CA ALA A 179 11.34 8.71 -4.79
C ALA A 179 10.97 7.27 -5.17
N GLU A 180 11.23 6.86 -6.40
CA GLU A 180 10.58 5.72 -7.07
C GLU A 180 10.41 4.46 -6.16
N GLU A 181 9.14 4.06 -5.93
CA GLU A 181 8.65 2.97 -5.05
C GLU A 181 9.45 1.64 -5.15
N TYR A 182 10.11 1.36 -6.28
CA TYR A 182 10.83 0.10 -6.54
C TYR A 182 12.26 0.31 -7.08
N LEU A 183 12.92 1.44 -6.78
CA LEU A 183 14.24 1.78 -7.35
C LEU A 183 15.33 0.73 -7.04
N ASP A 184 15.18 -0.03 -5.95
CA ASP A 184 16.08 -1.13 -5.56
C ASP A 184 15.75 -2.48 -6.24
N SER A 185 14.60 -2.60 -6.92
CA SER A 185 14.18 -3.82 -7.59
C SER A 185 14.87 -3.94 -8.95
N LYS A 186 15.61 -5.04 -9.16
CA LYS A 186 16.44 -5.26 -10.36
C LYS A 186 15.65 -5.63 -11.63
N VAL A 187 14.33 -5.44 -11.66
CA VAL A 187 13.45 -6.02 -12.70
C VAL A 187 12.37 -5.05 -13.16
N GLU A 188 12.19 -4.89 -14.47
CA GLU A 188 11.08 -4.22 -15.22
C GLU A 188 10.21 -3.19 -14.45
N VAL A 189 10.82 -2.35 -13.61
CA VAL A 189 10.13 -1.34 -12.79
C VAL A 189 9.42 -0.31 -13.66
N ASP A 190 10.00 -0.01 -14.82
CA ASP A 190 9.51 0.98 -15.77
C ASP A 190 8.08 0.74 -16.26
N LYS A 191 7.58 -0.50 -16.16
CA LYS A 191 6.21 -0.85 -16.57
C LYS A 191 5.19 -0.75 -15.43
N ALA A 192 5.65 -0.62 -14.18
CA ALA A 192 4.79 -0.53 -13.01
C ALA A 192 4.27 0.90 -12.82
N VAL A 193 3.00 1.04 -12.45
CA VAL A 193 2.47 2.36 -12.08
C VAL A 193 2.86 2.64 -10.63
N CYS A 194 3.66 3.67 -10.36
CA CYS A 194 4.07 4.08 -9.01
C CYS A 194 3.36 5.36 -8.59
N VAL A 195 3.31 5.62 -7.29
CA VAL A 195 2.90 6.93 -6.77
C VAL A 195 4.08 7.88 -6.95
N ARG A 196 3.80 9.12 -7.37
CA ARG A 196 4.81 10.17 -7.50
C ARG A 196 4.63 11.27 -6.49
N LYS A 197 3.37 11.61 -6.22
CA LYS A 197 3.04 12.75 -5.38
C LYS A 197 1.86 12.42 -4.47
N HIS A 198 2.02 12.80 -3.22
CA HIS A 198 1.01 12.67 -2.19
C HIS A 198 0.53 14.07 -1.81
N HIS A 199 -0.79 14.23 -1.70
CA HIS A 199 -1.39 15.47 -1.23
C HIS A 199 -1.97 15.25 0.16
N TRP A 200 -1.61 16.14 1.07
CA TRP A 200 -1.86 15.98 2.50
C TRP A 200 -2.69 17.14 3.03
N LYS A 201 -3.60 16.81 3.92
CA LYS A 201 -4.38 17.82 4.65
C LYS A 201 -4.72 17.38 6.06
N TRP A 202 -4.89 18.37 6.93
CA TRP A 202 -5.32 18.17 8.30
C TRP A 202 -6.84 18.20 8.38
N VAL A 203 -7.43 17.17 8.98
CA VAL A 203 -8.88 17.07 9.17
C VAL A 203 -9.23 16.75 10.61
N SER A 204 -10.50 16.97 10.99
CA SER A 204 -11.02 16.45 12.26
C SER A 204 -11.03 14.92 12.22
N PRO A 205 -10.61 14.23 13.30
CA PRO A 205 -10.66 12.78 13.41
C PRO A 205 -12.03 12.19 13.08
N ASP A 206 -13.11 12.89 13.44
CA ASP A 206 -14.50 12.46 13.20
C ASP A 206 -14.87 12.43 11.70
N SER A 207 -14.07 13.08 10.86
CA SER A 207 -14.28 13.11 9.40
C SER A 207 -13.73 11.87 8.69
N ILE A 208 -12.95 11.03 9.37
CA ILE A 208 -12.42 9.79 8.80
C ILE A 208 -13.46 8.69 8.96
N LYS A 209 -13.99 8.21 7.83
CA LYS A 209 -14.90 7.05 7.82
C LYS A 209 -14.10 5.78 8.16
N SER A 210 -14.58 5.04 9.16
CA SER A 210 -14.06 3.73 9.56
C SER A 210 -14.31 2.64 8.52
#